data_AF-A0A0D3GN36-F1
#
_entry.id   AF-A0A0D3GN36-F1
#
_cell.length_a   1.000
_cell.length_b   1.000
_cell.length_c   1.000
_cell.angle_alpha   90.00
_cell.angle_beta   90.00
_cell.angle_gamma   90.00
#
_symmetry.space_group_name_H-M   'P 1'
#
loop_
_entity.id
_entity.type
_entity.pdbx_description
1 polymer ?
#
loop_
_entity_poly.entity_id
_entity_poly.type
_entity_poly.pdbx_seq_one_letter_code
_entity_poly.pdbx_strand_id
1 'polypeptide(L)'
;MRAVVTATFALAFYGNPTRPQLVALIAQEEVTSAGGQIEPPGMHMIYLPYSDDVRYPEVHLTSDDAPRATDEQIKKASNLLRRIDLKNFSVCQFSNPALQRHYGILEALALGEDEMPDVKDETLPDEEGLARPGVVKAVEEFKASVYGENYDQEEAEAAAAKAGASKKRKALTDAAAEKSAAHNWAELADTGKLKDMTVVDLKSYLSAHGLPVSGKKEALVSRILTHLGK
;
A
#
# COMPACT_ATOMS: atom_id res chain seq x y z
N MET A 1 39.13 20.45 12.22
CA MET A 1 39.28 20.20 13.67
C MET A 1 38.35 21.02 14.55
N ARG A 2 38.34 22.36 14.54
CA ARG A 2 37.43 23.13 15.44
C ARG A 2 35.93 22.85 15.26
N ALA A 3 35.45 22.65 14.03
CA ALA A 3 34.02 22.45 13.74
C ALA A 3 33.46 21.11 14.26
N VAL A 4 34.29 20.05 14.26
CA VAL A 4 33.88 18.72 14.75
C VAL A 4 33.68 18.74 16.26
N VAL A 5 34.57 19.44 16.98
CA VAL A 5 34.54 19.54 18.45
C VAL A 5 33.38 20.41 18.95
N THR A 6 32.87 21.32 18.12
CA THR A 6 31.82 22.28 18.51
C THR A 6 30.43 21.97 17.96
N ALA A 7 30.26 20.84 17.25
CA ALA A 7 29.01 20.49 16.53
C ALA A 7 28.49 21.64 15.64
N THR A 8 29.41 22.33 14.95
CA THR A 8 29.07 23.44 14.04
C THR A 8 29.20 22.99 12.59
N PHE A 9 28.37 23.57 11.71
CA PHE A 9 28.45 23.39 10.26
C PHE A 9 28.62 24.74 9.57
N ALA A 10 29.22 24.75 8.38
CA ALA A 10 29.32 25.96 7.57
C ALA A 10 28.14 26.02 6.59
N LEU A 11 27.49 27.18 6.50
CA LEU A 11 26.42 27.42 5.54
C LEU A 11 27.01 28.06 4.27
N ALA A 12 26.66 27.53 3.10
CA ALA A 12 27.15 28.03 1.82
C ALA A 12 26.08 27.97 0.72
N PHE A 13 26.29 28.74 -0.34
CA PHE A 13 25.55 28.58 -1.60
C PHE A 13 26.38 27.74 -2.57
N TYR A 14 25.76 26.72 -3.15
CA TYR A 14 26.35 25.82 -4.12
C TYR A 14 25.59 25.87 -5.46
N GLY A 15 26.29 25.60 -6.56
CA GLY A 15 25.68 25.47 -7.88
C GLY A 15 25.67 26.76 -8.70
N ASN A 16 24.72 26.84 -9.63
CA ASN A 16 24.65 27.92 -10.63
C ASN A 16 24.15 29.23 -9.98
N PRO A 17 24.76 30.39 -10.25
CA PRO A 17 24.29 31.69 -9.75
C PRO A 17 22.83 32.02 -10.08
N THR A 18 22.24 31.43 -11.13
CA THR A 18 20.81 31.66 -11.45
C THR A 18 19.85 30.85 -10.59
N ARG A 19 20.33 29.76 -9.97
CA ARG A 19 19.58 28.90 -9.04
C ARG A 19 20.54 28.41 -7.97
N PRO A 20 20.99 29.31 -7.07
CA PRO A 20 21.87 28.91 -6.00
C PRO A 20 21.12 27.94 -5.10
N GLN A 21 21.80 26.92 -4.60
CA GLN A 21 21.25 25.94 -3.67
C GLN A 21 21.92 26.12 -2.32
N LEU A 22 21.13 26.24 -1.27
CA LEU A 22 21.65 26.38 0.08
C LEU A 22 22.16 25.02 0.58
N VAL A 23 23.39 24.96 1.07
CA VAL A 23 24.02 23.73 1.57
C VAL A 23 24.65 23.93 2.94
N ALA A 24 24.59 22.89 3.76
CA ALA A 24 25.32 22.77 5.01
C ALA A 24 26.55 21.87 4.81
N LEU A 25 27.74 22.40 5.09
CA LEU A 25 28.99 21.67 5.07
C LEU A 25 29.31 21.20 6.49
N ILE A 26 29.16 19.89 6.72
CA ILE A 26 29.43 19.25 8.01
C ILE A 26 30.84 18.67 7.95
N ALA A 27 31.70 19.04 8.90
CA ALA A 27 33.04 18.47 8.99
C ALA A 27 32.94 16.96 9.32
N GLN A 28 33.59 16.14 8.51
CA GLN A 28 33.63 14.68 8.65
C GLN A 28 35.05 14.25 9.01
N GLU A 29 35.18 13.47 10.09
CA GLU A 29 36.44 12.87 10.49
C GLU A 29 36.71 11.60 9.68
N GLU A 30 37.98 11.25 9.59
CA GLU A 30 38.37 10.01 8.94
C GLU A 30 38.09 8.81 9.85
N VAL A 31 37.39 7.81 9.32
CA VAL A 31 37.21 6.51 9.99
C VAL A 31 37.93 5.45 9.17
N THR A 32 38.94 4.80 9.76
CA THR A 32 39.68 3.71 9.14
C THR A 32 39.41 2.39 9.84
N SER A 33 39.46 1.31 9.08
CA SER A 33 39.43 -0.07 9.57
C SER A 33 40.55 -0.87 8.91
N ALA A 34 40.78 -2.10 9.37
CA ALA A 34 41.83 -2.98 8.85
C ALA A 34 41.76 -3.20 7.32
N GLY A 35 40.59 -3.03 6.72
CA GLY A 35 40.34 -3.14 5.27
C GLY A 35 40.45 -1.84 4.46
N GLY A 36 40.77 -0.70 5.09
CA GLY A 36 40.90 0.60 4.41
C GLY A 36 40.12 1.73 5.06
N GLN A 37 40.01 2.84 4.34
CA GLN A 37 39.24 4.01 4.76
C GLN A 37 37.74 3.76 4.55
N ILE A 38 36.96 3.86 5.63
CA ILE A 38 35.49 3.72 5.62
C ILE A 38 34.85 5.09 5.37
N GLU A 39 35.24 6.09 6.15
CA GLU A 39 34.78 7.47 5.99
C GLU A 39 35.98 8.36 5.63
N PRO A 40 35.96 9.05 4.48
CA PRO A 40 37.04 9.94 4.09
C PRO A 40 37.04 11.24 4.94
N PRO A 41 38.22 11.83 5.21
CA PRO A 41 38.31 13.13 5.86
C PRO A 41 37.80 14.23 4.92
N GLY A 42 37.00 15.17 5.44
CA GLY A 42 36.58 16.32 4.65
C GLY A 42 35.33 17.01 5.16
N MET A 43 34.46 17.38 4.24
CA MET A 43 33.18 18.03 4.53
C MET A 43 32.06 17.32 3.77
N HIS A 44 31.05 16.84 4.49
CA HIS A 44 29.82 16.31 3.92
C HIS A 44 28.90 17.49 3.57
N MET A 45 28.59 17.63 2.29
CA MET A 45 27.65 18.64 1.78
C MET A 45 26.21 18.11 1.85
N ILE A 46 25.40 18.71 2.71
CA ILE A 46 23.97 18.41 2.83
C ILE A 46 23.17 19.53 2.18
N TYR A 47 22.34 19.18 1.20
CA TYR A 47 21.43 20.13 0.55
C TYR A 47 20.28 20.49 1.49
N LEU A 48 20.07 21.78 1.71
CA LEU A 48 18.97 22.28 2.51
C LEU A 48 17.77 22.59 1.59
N PRO A 49 16.57 22.06 1.89
CA PRO A 49 15.38 22.35 1.10
C PRO A 49 14.99 23.83 1.20
N TYR A 50 14.47 24.39 0.11
CA TYR A 50 13.77 25.68 0.16
C TYR A 50 12.34 25.49 0.69
N SER A 51 11.65 26.60 0.96
CA SER A 51 10.24 26.56 1.36
C SER A 51 9.36 25.82 0.36
N ASP A 52 9.68 25.88 -0.93
CA ASP A 52 8.91 25.23 -2.00
C ASP A 52 9.06 23.69 -1.99
N ASP A 53 10.17 23.17 -1.44
CA ASP A 53 10.44 21.73 -1.33
C ASP A 53 9.74 21.11 -0.11
N VAL A 54 9.42 21.93 0.91
CA VAL A 54 8.75 21.47 2.14
C VAL A 54 7.28 21.22 1.87
N ARG A 55 6.84 19.98 2.06
CA ARG A 55 5.44 19.57 1.92
C ARG A 55 4.78 19.50 3.30
N TYR A 56 3.73 20.30 3.49
CA TYR A 56 2.91 20.26 4.71
C TYR A 56 1.96 19.07 4.67
N PRO A 57 1.81 18.31 5.77
CA PRO A 57 0.85 17.21 5.83
C PRO A 57 -0.59 17.73 5.72
N GLU A 58 -1.49 16.96 5.11
CA GLU A 58 -2.89 17.35 4.94
C GLU A 58 -3.64 17.45 6.27
N VAL A 59 -3.22 16.66 7.27
CA VAL A 59 -3.78 16.64 8.62
C VAL A 59 -2.69 17.02 9.61
N HIS A 60 -2.85 18.18 10.25
CA HIS A 60 -2.02 18.58 11.39
C HIS A 60 -2.78 18.24 12.67
N LEU A 61 -2.55 17.05 13.21
CA LEU A 61 -2.88 16.79 14.61
C LEU A 61 -1.91 17.64 15.45
N THR A 62 -2.42 18.68 16.09
CA THR A 62 -1.67 19.39 17.13
C THR A 62 -1.25 18.37 18.20
N SER A 63 -0.08 18.55 18.80
CA SER A 63 0.57 17.54 19.67
C SER A 63 -0.27 17.11 20.90
N ASP A 64 -1.32 17.85 21.22
CA ASP A 64 -2.25 17.57 22.32
C ASP A 64 -3.45 16.69 21.89
N ASP A 65 -3.80 16.65 20.60
CA ASP A 65 -4.92 15.86 20.07
C ASP A 65 -4.49 14.49 19.49
N ALA A 66 -3.17 14.24 19.40
CA ALA A 66 -2.65 12.98 18.89
C ALA A 66 -2.75 11.88 19.96
N PRO A 67 -3.35 10.71 19.64
CA PRO A 67 -3.41 9.59 20.58
C PRO A 67 -2.00 9.13 20.94
N ARG A 68 -1.69 9.12 22.24
CA ARG A 68 -0.40 8.66 22.76
C ARG A 68 -0.48 7.20 23.18
N ALA A 69 0.54 6.45 22.83
CA ALA A 69 0.71 5.08 23.30
C ALA A 69 0.96 5.04 24.81
N THR A 70 0.52 3.98 25.46
CA THR A 70 0.80 3.72 26.88
C THR A 70 2.24 3.21 27.06
N ASP A 71 2.81 3.39 28.26
CA ASP A 71 4.16 2.89 28.56
C ASP A 71 4.31 1.38 28.34
N GLU A 72 3.24 0.61 28.54
CA GLU A 72 3.21 -0.83 28.29
C GLU A 72 3.33 -1.16 26.80
N GLN A 73 2.59 -0.44 25.95
CA GLN A 73 2.66 -0.57 24.49
C GLN A 73 4.07 -0.21 23.99
N ILE A 74 4.67 0.86 24.54
CA ILE A 74 6.04 1.29 24.20
C ILE A 74 7.06 0.21 24.58
N LYS A 75 6.94 -0.38 25.78
CA LYS A 75 7.84 -1.46 26.23
C LYS A 75 7.74 -2.70 25.34
N LYS A 76 6.52 -3.11 24.98
CA LYS A 76 6.27 -4.25 24.08
C LYS A 76 6.81 -3.98 22.68
N ALA A 77 6.60 -2.78 22.12
CA ALA A 77 7.18 -2.35 20.86
C ALA A 77 8.71 -2.35 20.89
N SER A 78 9.32 -1.85 21.96
CA SER A 78 10.78 -1.84 22.12
C SER A 78 11.36 -3.26 22.17
N ASN A 79 10.69 -4.20 22.84
CA ASN A 79 11.08 -5.61 22.86
C ASN A 79 11.00 -6.23 21.45
N LEU A 80 9.95 -5.93 20.68
CA LEU A 80 9.84 -6.36 19.28
C LEU A 80 10.99 -5.81 18.44
N LEU A 81 11.24 -4.49 18.48
CA LEU A 81 12.31 -3.83 17.72
C LEU A 81 13.68 -4.44 18.01
N ARG A 82 13.99 -4.74 19.28
CA ARG A 82 15.25 -5.40 19.68
C ARG A 82 15.43 -6.80 19.09
N ARG A 83 14.34 -7.51 18.77
CA ARG A 83 14.40 -8.86 18.18
C ARG A 83 14.55 -8.83 16.66
N ILE A 84 14.06 -7.78 15.99
CA ILE A 84 14.15 -7.60 14.54
C ILE A 84 15.30 -6.67 14.12
N ASP A 85 16.07 -6.16 15.08
CA ASP A 85 17.18 -5.24 14.84
C ASP A 85 18.28 -5.87 13.97
N LEU A 86 18.55 -5.24 12.84
CA LEU A 86 19.60 -5.63 11.90
C LEU A 86 20.94 -5.12 12.42
N LYS A 87 21.62 -5.97 13.19
CA LYS A 87 22.95 -5.65 13.73
C LYS A 87 23.94 -5.39 12.60
N ASN A 88 24.71 -4.30 12.74
CA ASN A 88 25.76 -3.91 11.78
C ASN A 88 25.23 -3.70 10.36
N PHE A 89 24.07 -3.06 10.22
CA PHE A 89 23.57 -2.63 8.92
C PHE A 89 24.61 -1.79 8.19
N SER A 90 24.86 -2.13 6.92
CA SER A 90 25.67 -1.34 6.02
C SER A 90 24.94 -1.21 4.68
N VAL A 91 25.01 -0.01 4.09
CA VAL A 91 24.38 0.28 2.80
C VAL A 91 24.93 -0.61 1.68
N CYS A 92 26.16 -1.10 1.84
CA CYS A 92 26.82 -1.98 0.86
C CYS A 92 26.41 -3.46 0.97
N GLN A 93 25.55 -3.84 1.93
CA GLN A 93 25.10 -5.22 2.10
C GLN A 93 24.03 -5.66 1.11
N PHE A 94 23.35 -4.70 0.47
CA PHE A 94 22.21 -4.97 -0.40
C PHE A 94 22.53 -4.53 -1.82
N SER A 95 22.46 -5.47 -2.75
CA SER A 95 22.60 -5.18 -4.18
C SER A 95 21.27 -4.70 -4.78
N ASN A 96 21.33 -3.87 -5.82
CA ASN A 96 20.12 -3.52 -6.58
C ASN A 96 19.68 -4.72 -7.44
N PRO A 97 18.52 -5.36 -7.16
CA PRO A 97 18.10 -6.58 -7.84
C PRO A 97 17.85 -6.35 -9.34
N ALA A 98 17.39 -5.16 -9.74
CA ALA A 98 17.16 -4.84 -11.15
C ALA A 98 18.49 -4.73 -11.92
N LEU A 99 19.53 -4.15 -11.32
CA LEU A 99 20.86 -4.09 -11.92
C LEU A 99 21.51 -5.47 -11.99
N GLN A 100 21.42 -6.24 -10.90
CA GLN A 100 21.97 -7.60 -10.86
C GLN A 100 21.32 -8.48 -11.94
N ARG A 101 19.99 -8.44 -12.07
CA ARG A 101 19.27 -9.13 -13.14
C ARG A 101 19.67 -8.64 -14.52
N HIS A 102 19.81 -7.33 -14.71
CA HIS A 102 20.19 -6.77 -16.01
C HIS A 102 21.58 -7.26 -16.46
N TYR A 103 22.58 -7.16 -15.59
CA TYR A 103 23.94 -7.60 -15.91
C TYR A 103 24.06 -9.11 -16.02
N GLY A 104 23.34 -9.88 -15.19
CA GLY A 104 23.29 -11.33 -15.33
C GLY A 104 22.76 -11.74 -16.71
N ILE A 105 21.68 -11.11 -17.19
CA ILE A 105 21.15 -11.41 -18.54
C ILE A 105 22.17 -11.05 -19.62
N LEU A 106 22.85 -9.91 -19.49
CA LEU A 106 23.90 -9.52 -20.44
C LEU A 106 25.06 -10.52 -20.47
N GLU A 107 25.46 -11.04 -19.32
CA GLU A 107 26.50 -12.05 -19.19
C GLU A 107 26.08 -13.39 -19.83
N ALA A 108 24.88 -13.89 -19.53
CA ALA A 108 24.32 -15.09 -20.14
C ALA A 108 24.26 -14.97 -21.68
N LEU A 109 23.80 -13.82 -22.18
CA LEU A 109 23.78 -13.54 -23.62
C LEU A 109 25.19 -13.51 -24.24
N ALA A 110 26.19 -13.01 -23.51
CA ALA A 110 27.57 -12.95 -23.98
C ALA A 110 28.24 -14.35 -24.00
N LEU A 111 27.87 -15.22 -23.06
CA LEU A 111 28.36 -16.60 -22.96
C LEU A 111 27.57 -17.58 -23.83
N GLY A 112 26.43 -17.17 -24.38
CA GLY A 112 25.56 -18.02 -25.20
C GLY A 112 24.73 -19.01 -24.37
N GLU A 113 24.41 -18.66 -23.14
CA GLU A 113 23.56 -19.43 -22.24
C GLU A 113 22.08 -19.10 -22.51
N ASP A 114 21.24 -20.13 -22.69
CA ASP A 114 19.80 -19.99 -22.92
C ASP A 114 18.99 -19.87 -21.62
N GLU A 115 19.63 -20.08 -20.47
CA GLU A 115 18.98 -20.04 -19.15
C GLU A 115 19.02 -18.62 -18.58
N MET A 116 17.87 -18.14 -18.09
CA MET A 116 17.82 -16.85 -17.42
C MET A 116 18.46 -16.99 -16.04
N PRO A 117 19.40 -16.10 -15.66
CA PRO A 117 20.02 -16.16 -14.36
C PRO A 117 19.01 -15.84 -13.26
N ASP A 118 18.94 -16.71 -12.27
CA ASP A 118 18.15 -16.49 -11.06
C ASP A 118 18.94 -15.60 -10.09
N VAL A 119 18.49 -14.36 -9.96
CA VAL A 119 19.10 -13.36 -9.08
C VAL A 119 18.26 -13.24 -7.83
N LYS A 120 18.83 -13.65 -6.69
CA LYS A 120 18.19 -13.51 -5.39
C LYS A 120 18.01 -12.03 -5.04
N ASP A 121 16.77 -11.64 -4.75
CA ASP A 121 16.46 -10.30 -4.26
C ASP A 121 16.77 -10.21 -2.76
N GLU A 122 17.86 -9.53 -2.42
CA GLU A 122 18.29 -9.29 -1.05
C GLU A 122 17.46 -8.20 -0.34
N THR A 123 16.64 -7.45 -1.08
CA THR A 123 15.81 -6.36 -0.52
C THR A 123 14.51 -6.88 0.11
N LEU A 124 14.16 -8.14 -0.12
CA LEU A 124 13.00 -8.77 0.49
C LEU A 124 13.25 -9.07 1.98
N PRO A 125 12.22 -8.94 2.84
CA PRO A 125 12.35 -9.29 4.25
C PRO A 125 12.76 -10.76 4.45
N ASP A 126 13.57 -11.01 5.47
CA ASP A 126 13.94 -12.37 5.89
C ASP A 126 12.75 -13.08 6.57
N GLU A 127 11.96 -13.80 5.77
CA GLU A 127 10.79 -14.55 6.25
C GLU A 127 11.16 -15.60 7.30
N GLU A 128 12.30 -16.29 7.12
CA GLU A 128 12.77 -17.31 8.07
C GLU A 128 13.17 -16.68 9.41
N GLY A 129 13.85 -15.53 9.35
CA GLY A 129 14.21 -14.72 10.51
C GLY A 129 12.98 -14.22 11.28
N LEU A 130 11.96 -13.75 10.56
CA LEU A 130 10.71 -13.26 11.14
C LEU A 130 9.83 -14.38 11.70
N ALA A 131 9.88 -15.58 11.12
CA ALA A 131 9.14 -16.75 11.57
C ALA A 131 9.69 -17.36 12.87
N ARG A 132 10.84 -16.87 13.37
CA ARG A 132 11.41 -17.36 14.63
C ARG A 132 10.40 -17.19 15.77
N PRO A 133 10.23 -18.20 16.64
CA PRO A 133 9.19 -18.18 17.68
C PRO A 133 9.36 -17.01 18.67
N GLY A 134 10.58 -16.52 18.85
CA GLY A 134 10.82 -15.31 19.64
C GLY A 134 10.25 -14.06 18.98
N VAL A 135 10.42 -13.87 17.67
CA VAL A 135 9.90 -12.69 16.96
C VAL A 135 8.37 -12.75 16.94
N VAL A 136 7.81 -13.90 16.56
CA VAL A 136 6.36 -14.12 16.49
C VAL A 136 5.68 -13.81 17.83
N LYS A 137 6.20 -14.33 18.95
CA LYS A 137 5.66 -14.01 20.29
C LYS A 137 5.68 -12.52 20.61
N ALA A 138 6.77 -11.82 20.26
CA ALA A 138 6.85 -10.39 20.50
C ALA A 138 5.88 -9.58 19.63
N VAL A 139 5.62 -10.03 18.40
CA VAL A 139 4.59 -9.46 17.52
C VAL A 139 3.20 -9.66 18.11
N GLU A 140 2.87 -10.88 18.55
CA GLU A 140 1.58 -11.21 19.18
C GLU A 140 1.35 -10.42 20.46
N GLU A 141 2.35 -10.33 21.35
CA GLU A 141 2.28 -9.56 22.59
C GLU A 141 2.03 -8.08 22.35
N PHE A 142 2.69 -7.51 21.34
CA PHE A 142 2.50 -6.12 20.94
C PHE A 142 1.11 -5.90 20.33
N LYS A 143 0.69 -6.79 19.42
CA LYS A 143 -0.63 -6.75 18.78
C LYS A 143 -1.75 -6.79 19.81
N ALA A 144 -1.70 -7.73 20.76
CA ALA A 144 -2.68 -7.83 21.84
C ALA A 144 -2.75 -6.56 22.71
N SER A 145 -1.62 -5.85 22.90
CA SER A 145 -1.59 -4.61 23.69
C SER A 145 -2.17 -3.39 23.00
N VAL A 146 -2.17 -3.36 21.66
CA VAL A 146 -2.64 -2.22 20.87
C VAL A 146 -4.08 -2.44 20.43
N TYR A 147 -4.38 -3.64 19.94
CA TYR A 147 -5.66 -3.95 19.31
C TYR A 147 -6.59 -4.83 20.18
N GLY A 148 -6.08 -5.37 21.29
CA GLY A 148 -6.81 -6.36 22.10
C GLY A 148 -6.68 -7.80 21.56
N GLU A 149 -7.14 -8.77 22.35
CA GLU A 149 -7.01 -10.20 22.03
C GLU A 149 -7.95 -10.66 20.89
N ASN A 150 -9.04 -9.92 20.65
CA ASN A 150 -10.08 -10.30 19.69
C ASN A 150 -9.91 -9.65 18.32
N TYR A 151 -8.86 -8.87 18.08
CA TYR A 151 -8.71 -8.11 16.83
C TYR A 151 -8.75 -9.01 15.59
N ASP A 152 -8.08 -10.16 15.63
CA ASP A 152 -8.07 -11.12 14.51
C ASP A 152 -9.45 -11.73 14.26
N GLN A 153 -10.21 -11.96 15.32
CA GLN A 153 -11.57 -12.47 15.22
C GLN A 153 -12.52 -11.40 14.67
N GLU A 154 -12.41 -10.16 15.15
CA GLU A 154 -13.22 -9.03 14.66
C GLU A 154 -12.90 -8.68 13.21
N GLU A 155 -11.63 -8.73 12.80
CA GLU A 155 -11.21 -8.53 11.41
C GLU A 155 -11.71 -9.66 10.50
N ALA A 156 -11.61 -10.91 10.94
CA ALA A 156 -12.15 -12.06 10.22
C ALA A 156 -13.69 -12.00 10.10
N GLU A 157 -14.40 -11.61 11.16
CA GLU A 157 -15.85 -11.44 11.16
C GLU A 157 -16.28 -10.27 10.26
N ALA A 158 -15.54 -9.16 10.26
CA ALA A 158 -15.79 -8.02 9.37
C ALA A 158 -15.53 -8.37 7.89
N ALA A 159 -14.48 -9.15 7.60
CA ALA A 159 -14.20 -9.66 6.26
C ALA A 159 -15.29 -10.64 5.79
N ALA A 160 -15.73 -11.55 6.68
CA ALA A 160 -16.80 -12.50 6.41
C ALA A 160 -18.16 -11.80 6.19
N ALA A 161 -18.46 -10.72 6.93
CA ALA A 161 -19.67 -9.92 6.73
C ALA A 161 -19.69 -9.23 5.36
N LYS A 162 -18.54 -8.68 4.91
CA LYS A 162 -18.40 -8.10 3.56
C LYS A 162 -18.54 -9.16 2.46
N ALA A 163 -17.94 -10.33 2.65
CA ALA A 163 -18.07 -11.46 1.71
C ALA A 163 -19.51 -11.99 1.65
N GLY A 164 -20.19 -12.08 2.80
CA GLY A 164 -21.59 -12.50 2.90
C GLY A 164 -22.56 -11.53 2.20
N ALA A 165 -22.34 -10.22 2.32
CA ALA A 165 -23.12 -9.21 1.62
C ALA A 165 -22.97 -9.30 0.09
N SER A 166 -21.75 -9.58 -0.41
CA SER A 166 -21.48 -9.81 -1.83
C SER A 166 -22.16 -11.09 -2.34
N LYS A 167 -22.08 -12.18 -1.57
CA LYS A 167 -22.72 -13.47 -1.91
C LYS A 167 -24.24 -13.38 -1.94
N LYS A 168 -24.84 -12.59 -1.04
CA LYS A 168 -26.29 -12.33 -1.01
C LYS A 168 -26.76 -11.48 -2.20
N ARG A 169 -25.97 -10.49 -2.64
CA ARG A 169 -26.26 -9.73 -3.88
C ARG A 169 -26.17 -10.62 -5.12
N LYS A 170 -25.18 -11.50 -5.19
CA LYS A 170 -25.01 -12.44 -6.32
C LYS A 170 -26.15 -13.45 -6.42
N ALA A 171 -26.60 -14.03 -5.30
CA ALA A 171 -27.76 -14.93 -5.29
C ALA A 171 -29.07 -14.24 -5.70
N LEU A 172 -29.24 -12.96 -5.33
CA LEU A 172 -30.40 -12.16 -5.72
C LEU A 172 -30.39 -11.79 -7.21
N THR A 173 -29.21 -11.56 -7.80
CA THR A 173 -29.08 -11.30 -9.24
C THR A 173 -29.28 -12.58 -10.08
N ASP A 174 -28.77 -13.72 -9.61
CA ASP A 174 -28.91 -15.00 -10.32
C ASP A 174 -30.38 -15.46 -10.34
N ALA A 175 -31.09 -15.37 -9.20
CA ALA A 175 -32.51 -15.66 -9.13
C ALA A 175 -33.39 -14.66 -9.92
N ALA A 176 -32.92 -13.43 -10.10
CA ALA A 176 -33.58 -12.43 -10.94
C ALA A 176 -33.34 -12.68 -12.44
N ALA A 177 -32.17 -13.19 -12.82
CA ALA A 177 -31.81 -13.54 -14.19
C ALA A 177 -32.60 -14.76 -14.71
N GLU A 178 -32.84 -15.78 -13.87
CA GLU A 178 -33.71 -16.91 -14.24
C GLU A 178 -35.16 -16.47 -14.46
N LYS A 179 -35.67 -15.57 -13.61
CA LYS A 179 -37.04 -15.04 -13.74
C LYS A 179 -37.18 -14.06 -14.90
N SER A 180 -36.15 -13.31 -15.24
CA SER A 180 -36.17 -12.42 -16.41
C SER A 180 -36.04 -13.22 -17.72
N ALA A 181 -35.29 -14.33 -17.74
CA ALA A 181 -35.17 -15.19 -18.92
C ALA A 181 -36.48 -15.91 -19.33
N ALA A 182 -37.45 -16.00 -18.42
CA ALA A 182 -38.77 -16.59 -18.69
C ALA A 182 -39.66 -15.76 -19.63
N HIS A 183 -39.29 -14.50 -19.90
CA HIS A 183 -40.10 -13.57 -20.70
C HIS A 183 -39.29 -13.01 -21.88
N ASN A 184 -39.93 -12.92 -23.06
CA ASN A 184 -39.33 -12.28 -24.23
C ASN A 184 -39.57 -10.76 -24.18
N TRP A 185 -38.66 -10.04 -23.54
CA TRP A 185 -38.78 -8.60 -23.28
C TRP A 185 -38.79 -7.73 -24.53
N ALA A 186 -38.12 -8.15 -25.60
CA ALA A 186 -38.07 -7.41 -26.85
C ALA A 186 -39.46 -7.35 -27.51
N GLU A 187 -40.17 -8.47 -27.53
CA GLU A 187 -41.54 -8.58 -28.05
C GLU A 187 -42.56 -7.89 -27.15
N LEU A 188 -42.41 -7.98 -25.82
CA LEU A 188 -43.26 -7.27 -24.86
C LEU A 188 -43.12 -5.75 -24.98
N ALA A 189 -41.91 -5.27 -25.31
CA ALA A 189 -41.66 -3.87 -25.59
C ALA A 189 -42.29 -3.41 -26.92
N ASP A 190 -42.19 -4.21 -27.99
CA ASP A 190 -42.79 -3.89 -29.30
C ASP A 190 -44.32 -3.90 -29.27
N THR A 191 -44.90 -4.82 -28.51
CA THR A 191 -46.36 -4.98 -28.41
C THR A 191 -47.00 -4.07 -27.37
N GLY A 192 -46.21 -3.25 -26.65
CA GLY A 192 -46.68 -2.33 -25.61
C GLY A 192 -47.21 -3.01 -24.33
N LYS A 193 -47.04 -4.33 -24.20
CA LYS A 193 -47.59 -5.14 -23.09
C LYS A 193 -46.79 -5.05 -21.78
N LEU A 194 -45.68 -4.31 -21.76
CA LEU A 194 -44.92 -4.03 -20.54
C LEU A 194 -45.77 -3.35 -19.45
N LYS A 195 -46.83 -2.61 -19.84
CA LYS A 195 -47.75 -1.95 -18.90
C LYS A 195 -48.66 -2.94 -18.16
N ASP A 196 -48.90 -4.12 -18.71
CA ASP A 196 -49.79 -5.13 -18.13
C ASP A 196 -49.04 -6.10 -17.20
N MET A 197 -47.72 -6.12 -17.29
CA MET A 197 -46.87 -7.00 -16.50
C MET A 197 -46.81 -6.61 -15.02
N THR A 198 -46.50 -7.56 -14.14
CA THR A 198 -46.47 -7.27 -12.70
C THR A 198 -45.24 -6.44 -12.33
N VAL A 199 -45.36 -5.64 -11.27
CA VAL A 199 -44.24 -4.84 -10.75
C VAL A 199 -43.08 -5.73 -10.28
N VAL A 200 -43.38 -6.98 -9.89
CA VAL A 200 -42.38 -7.95 -9.43
C VAL A 200 -41.51 -8.40 -10.60
N ASP A 201 -42.11 -8.68 -11.75
CA ASP A 201 -41.39 -9.12 -12.95
C ASP A 201 -40.60 -7.95 -13.57
N LEU A 202 -41.15 -6.73 -13.58
CA LEU A 202 -40.41 -5.54 -14.04
C LEU A 202 -39.15 -5.30 -13.20
N LYS A 203 -39.23 -5.55 -11.89
CA LYS A 203 -38.09 -5.45 -10.99
C LYS A 203 -37.10 -6.59 -11.16
N SER A 204 -37.52 -7.80 -11.54
CA SER A 204 -36.59 -8.91 -11.78
C SER A 204 -35.70 -8.63 -13.00
N TYR A 205 -36.26 -8.10 -14.09
CA TYR A 205 -35.46 -7.66 -15.25
C TYR A 205 -34.47 -6.55 -14.90
N LEU A 206 -34.94 -5.50 -14.20
CA LEU A 206 -34.07 -4.40 -13.79
C LEU A 206 -32.95 -4.89 -12.86
N SER A 207 -33.25 -5.78 -11.91
CA SER A 207 -32.23 -6.41 -11.05
C SER A 207 -31.25 -7.28 -11.83
N ALA A 208 -31.70 -8.04 -12.84
CA ALA A 208 -30.85 -8.89 -13.67
C ALA A 208 -29.89 -8.07 -14.54
N HIS A 209 -30.32 -6.90 -15.01
CA HIS A 209 -29.51 -5.98 -15.82
C HIS A 209 -28.77 -4.91 -15.00
N GLY A 210 -28.76 -5.02 -13.66
CA GLY A 210 -28.04 -4.09 -12.77
C GLY A 210 -28.61 -2.66 -12.76
N LEU A 211 -29.88 -2.50 -13.15
CA LEU A 211 -30.58 -1.22 -13.22
C LEU A 211 -31.35 -0.91 -11.93
N PRO A 212 -31.56 0.38 -11.60
CA PRO A 212 -32.31 0.76 -10.41
C PRO A 212 -33.75 0.23 -10.41
N VAL A 213 -34.17 -0.42 -9.32
CA VAL A 213 -35.54 -0.97 -9.11
C VAL A 213 -36.49 0.00 -8.39
N SER A 214 -36.05 1.24 -8.15
CA SER A 214 -36.82 2.28 -7.47
C SER A 214 -37.77 3.00 -8.43
N GLY A 215 -38.98 3.30 -7.95
CA GLY A 215 -39.99 4.08 -8.67
C GLY A 215 -41.37 3.43 -8.76
N LYS A 216 -42.35 4.20 -9.27
CA LYS A 216 -43.69 3.72 -9.63
C LYS A 216 -43.60 2.86 -10.91
N LYS A 217 -44.62 2.04 -11.16
CA LYS A 217 -44.66 1.08 -12.29
C LYS A 217 -44.28 1.70 -13.64
N GLU A 218 -44.77 2.90 -13.94
CA GLU A 218 -44.45 3.63 -15.18
C GLU A 218 -42.95 3.94 -15.31
N ALA A 219 -42.29 4.34 -14.22
CA ALA A 219 -40.86 4.63 -14.22
C ALA A 219 -40.01 3.38 -14.45
N LEU A 220 -40.49 2.21 -14.00
CA LEU A 220 -39.83 0.93 -14.26
C LEU A 220 -39.96 0.55 -15.74
N VAL A 221 -41.15 0.72 -16.33
CA VAL A 221 -41.41 0.45 -17.75
C VAL A 221 -40.57 1.37 -18.65
N SER A 222 -40.54 2.68 -18.38
CA SER A 222 -39.71 3.61 -19.16
C SER A 222 -38.24 3.24 -19.11
N ARG A 223 -37.72 2.81 -17.96
CA ARG A 223 -36.33 2.39 -17.80
C ARG A 223 -35.99 1.14 -18.60
N ILE A 224 -36.93 0.20 -18.72
CA ILE A 224 -36.78 -1.00 -19.56
C ILE A 224 -36.81 -0.65 -21.05
N LEU A 225 -37.71 0.24 -21.46
CA LEU A 225 -37.78 0.73 -22.85
C LEU A 225 -36.50 1.45 -23.26
N THR A 226 -35.98 2.35 -22.41
CA THR A 226 -34.70 3.04 -22.63
C THR A 226 -33.53 2.05 -22.73
N HIS A 227 -33.51 1.00 -21.91
CA HIS A 227 -32.48 -0.03 -21.98
C HIS A 227 -32.55 -0.87 -23.26
N LEU A 228 -33.76 -1.10 -23.80
CA LEU A 228 -33.99 -1.83 -25.05
C LEU A 228 -33.92 -0.94 -26.30
N GLY A 229 -33.70 0.37 -26.14
CA GLY A 229 -33.60 1.33 -27.23
C GLY A 229 -34.93 1.65 -27.94
N LYS A 230 -36.06 1.57 -27.22
CA LYS A 230 -37.42 1.79 -27.73
C LYS A 230 -38.14 2.93 -27.04
#